data_AF-A0A973C400-F1
#
_entry.id   AF-A0A973C400-F1
#
_cell.length_a   1.000
_cell.length_b   1.000
_cell.length_c   1.000
_cell.angle_alpha   90.00
_cell.angle_beta   90.00
_cell.angle_gamma   90.00
#
_symmetry.space_group_name_H-M   'P 1'
#
loop_
_entity.id
_entity.type
_entity.pdbx_description
1 polymer ?
#
loop_
_entity_poly.entity_id
_entity_poly.type
_entity_poly.pdbx_seq_one_letter_code
_entity_poly.pdbx_strand_id
1 'polypeptide(L)'
;MPRTIKHKQSGFTLVELVMVIILLGVIGTFSSRFISDNVILYQTSVNQNERLNDARFVLNRMSKELDSAIAFSVTRMPTIVGQTCIQFVPFSAAGQYLGTVSGKSSVSLIMDKKTRDLADPSNNDFEGQYISILTTDANEFDSLPSDTIAEITKYERVSGANPAQAEVTLDSTLLKDSAVSRYFIAGSKVQYCLAQIGGVTRLSRREALLGNSFGTSVLMADNLTTDSSMSLTGATQFSNAILELSFGFLLHDGRDIKFEHQVVMTNVP
;
A
#
# COMPACT_ATOMS: atom_id res chain seq x y z
N MET A 1 -59.36 24.01 67.17
CA MET A 1 -58.25 24.11 66.19
C MET A 1 -58.48 23.01 65.16
N PRO A 2 -58.47 23.30 63.84
CA PRO A 2 -57.28 23.79 63.13
C PRO A 2 -57.54 25.01 62.23
N ARG A 3 -56.50 25.84 62.02
CA ARG A 3 -56.52 26.94 61.04
C ARG A 3 -56.14 26.36 59.68
N THR A 4 -57.13 26.19 58.80
CA THR A 4 -56.91 25.84 57.40
C THR A 4 -56.34 27.06 56.67
N ILE A 5 -55.07 26.99 56.28
CA ILE A 5 -54.44 27.97 55.39
C ILE A 5 -55.06 27.78 54.00
N LYS A 6 -56.02 28.62 53.62
CA LYS A 6 -56.53 28.68 52.25
C LYS A 6 -55.46 29.33 51.37
N HIS A 7 -54.74 28.52 50.60
CA HIS A 7 -53.99 29.02 49.45
C HIS A 7 -54.99 29.63 48.46
N LYS A 8 -54.93 30.95 48.26
CA LYS A 8 -55.57 31.60 47.11
C LYS A 8 -54.86 31.08 45.86
N GLN A 9 -55.55 30.26 45.07
CA GLN A 9 -55.09 29.98 43.71
C GLN A 9 -55.15 31.30 42.93
N SER A 10 -53.97 31.88 42.68
CA SER A 10 -53.81 32.98 41.75
C SER A 10 -54.03 32.44 40.34
N GLY A 11 -55.06 32.92 39.66
CA GLY A 11 -55.25 32.63 38.23
C GLY A 11 -54.12 33.22 37.40
N PHE A 12 -53.79 32.56 36.30
CA PHE A 12 -52.78 33.01 35.34
C PHE A 12 -53.24 34.29 34.65
N THR A 13 -52.37 35.29 34.51
CA THR A 13 -52.72 36.50 33.76
C THR A 13 -52.55 36.26 32.26
N LEU A 14 -53.36 36.92 31.43
CA LEU A 14 -53.23 36.83 29.97
C LEU A 14 -51.82 37.24 29.51
N VAL A 15 -51.22 38.23 30.17
CA VAL A 15 -49.86 38.71 29.88
C VAL A 15 -48.81 37.62 30.14
N GLU A 16 -48.97 36.85 31.22
CA GLU A 16 -48.07 35.74 31.57
C GLU A 16 -48.14 34.63 30.52
N LEU A 17 -49.33 34.28 30.04
CA LEU A 17 -49.50 33.27 28.98
C LEU A 17 -48.86 33.72 27.66
N VAL A 18 -49.08 34.98 27.26
CA VAL A 18 -48.49 35.54 26.03
C VAL A 18 -46.96 35.56 26.10
N MET A 19 -46.40 35.98 27.25
CA MET A 19 -44.95 36.00 27.44
C MET A 19 -44.34 34.59 27.35
N VAL A 20 -45.00 33.58 27.91
CA VAL A 20 -44.56 32.17 27.84
C VAL A 20 -44.55 31.66 26.39
N ILE A 21 -45.60 31.93 25.60
CA ILE A 21 -45.65 31.50 24.20
C ILE A 21 -44.54 32.15 23.37
N ILE A 22 -44.26 33.44 23.59
CA ILE A 22 -43.17 34.16 22.91
C ILE A 22 -41.82 33.54 23.27
N LEU A 23 -41.56 33.32 24.56
CA LEU A 23 -40.30 32.72 25.03
C LEU A 23 -40.10 31.30 24.48
N LEU A 24 -41.14 30.47 24.50
CA LEU A 24 -41.09 29.12 23.93
C LEU A 24 -40.86 29.15 22.42
N GLY A 25 -41.43 30.12 21.69
CA GLY A 25 -41.17 30.30 20.27
C GLY A 25 -39.72 30.64 19.96
N VAL A 26 -39.12 31.59 20.71
CA VAL A 26 -37.72 31.98 20.53
C VAL A 26 -36.77 30.83 20.89
N ILE A 27 -36.98 30.18 22.04
CA ILE A 27 -36.12 29.07 22.49
C ILE A 27 -36.27 27.87 21.56
N GLY A 28 -37.50 27.54 21.13
CA GLY A 28 -37.77 26.42 20.24
C GLY A 28 -37.10 26.59 18.88
N THR A 29 -37.21 27.78 18.28
CA THR A 29 -36.57 28.07 16.99
C THR A 29 -35.04 28.08 17.08
N PHE A 30 -34.47 28.70 18.12
CA PHE A 30 -33.02 28.70 18.34
C PHE A 30 -32.47 27.30 18.58
N SER A 31 -33.11 26.52 19.45
CA SER A 31 -32.69 25.15 19.78
C SER A 31 -32.79 24.24 18.56
N SER A 32 -33.85 24.36 17.76
CA SER A 32 -34.02 23.55 16.55
C SER A 32 -32.92 23.81 15.51
N ARG A 33 -32.55 25.08 15.30
CA ARG A 33 -31.46 25.43 14.38
C ARG A 33 -30.12 24.93 14.90
N PHE A 34 -29.85 25.17 16.18
CA PHE A 34 -28.63 24.70 16.81
C PHE A 34 -28.45 23.18 16.69
N ILE A 35 -29.51 22.40 16.94
CA ILE A 35 -29.45 20.93 16.79
C ILE A 35 -29.15 20.54 15.32
N SER A 36 -29.84 21.16 14.36
CA SER A 36 -29.63 20.89 12.93
C SER A 36 -28.17 21.14 12.51
N ASP A 37 -27.62 22.29 12.90
CA ASP A 37 -26.26 22.68 12.53
C ASP A 37 -25.22 21.73 13.13
N ASN A 38 -25.41 21.30 14.38
CA ASN A 38 -24.52 20.33 15.03
C ASN A 38 -24.55 18.96 14.34
N VAL A 39 -25.73 18.51 13.89
CA VAL A 39 -25.86 17.23 13.17
C VAL A 39 -25.14 17.28 11.82
N ILE A 40 -25.30 18.36 11.05
CA ILE A 40 -24.62 18.54 9.75
C ILE A 40 -23.10 18.61 9.94
N LEU A 41 -22.64 19.37 10.94
CA LEU A 41 -21.23 19.47 11.26
C LEU A 41 -20.64 18.11 11.65
N TYR A 42 -21.35 17.35 12.48
CA TYR A 42 -20.93 16.01 12.89
C TYR A 42 -20.82 15.06 11.67
N GLN A 43 -21.83 15.02 10.80
CA GLN A 43 -21.80 14.19 9.60
C GLN A 43 -20.64 14.57 8.66
N THR A 44 -20.41 15.87 8.47
CA THR A 44 -19.30 16.36 7.64
C THR A 44 -17.95 15.91 8.20
N SER A 45 -17.77 16.01 9.52
CA SER A 45 -16.55 15.58 10.20
C SER A 45 -16.32 14.06 10.08
N VAL A 46 -17.39 13.26 10.21
CA VAL A 46 -17.32 11.80 10.02
C VAL A 46 -16.91 11.45 8.60
N ASN A 47 -17.55 12.04 7.58
CA ASN A 47 -17.24 11.80 6.17
C ASN A 47 -15.80 12.17 5.82
N GLN A 48 -15.31 13.30 6.34
CA GLN A 48 -13.91 13.70 6.18
C GLN A 48 -12.96 12.69 6.82
N ASN A 49 -13.24 12.27 8.05
CA ASN A 49 -12.39 11.33 8.77
C ASN A 49 -12.33 9.95 8.07
N GLU A 50 -13.43 9.50 7.48
CA GLU A 50 -13.46 8.27 6.66
C GLU A 50 -12.49 8.38 5.48
N ARG A 51 -12.61 9.44 4.67
CA ARG A 51 -11.73 9.64 3.50
C ARG A 51 -10.26 9.81 3.88
N LEU A 52 -9.97 10.48 5.00
CA LEU A 52 -8.62 10.59 5.54
C LEU A 52 -8.04 9.22 5.93
N ASN A 53 -8.86 8.33 6.48
CA ASN A 53 -8.42 6.98 6.85
C ASN A 53 -8.16 6.11 5.62
N ASP A 54 -9.00 6.21 4.58
CA ASP A 54 -8.77 5.54 3.30
C ASP A 54 -7.45 5.99 2.67
N ALA A 55 -7.20 7.30 2.63
CA ALA A 55 -5.96 7.86 2.13
C ALA A 55 -4.74 7.35 2.91
N ARG A 56 -4.78 7.39 4.24
CA ARG A 56 -3.72 6.86 5.09
C ARG A 56 -3.51 5.37 4.86
N PHE A 57 -4.57 4.58 4.74
CA PHE A 57 -4.45 3.14 4.51
C PHE A 57 -3.73 2.86 3.20
N VAL A 58 -4.19 3.47 2.10
CA VAL A 58 -3.65 3.25 0.76
C VAL A 58 -2.19 3.69 0.67
N LEU A 59 -1.88 4.91 1.13
CA LEU A 59 -0.52 5.45 1.08
C LEU A 59 0.45 4.63 1.94
N ASN A 60 0.07 4.29 3.17
CA ASN A 60 0.93 3.49 4.05
C ASN A 60 1.11 2.07 3.50
N ARG A 61 0.07 1.48 2.92
CA ARG A 61 0.18 0.15 2.32
C ARG A 61 1.08 0.16 1.10
N MET A 62 0.89 1.09 0.17
CA MET A 62 1.75 1.23 -1.01
C MET A 62 3.20 1.48 -0.59
N SER A 63 3.42 2.41 0.35
CA SER A 63 4.75 2.72 0.90
C SER A 63 5.42 1.47 1.48
N LYS A 64 4.70 0.69 2.30
CA LYS A 64 5.22 -0.58 2.87
C LYS A 64 5.55 -1.64 1.83
N GLU A 65 4.71 -1.82 0.80
CA GLU A 65 4.98 -2.82 -0.24
C GLU A 65 6.17 -2.40 -1.12
N LEU A 66 6.31 -1.10 -1.38
CA LEU A 66 7.39 -0.52 -2.17
C LEU A 66 8.73 -0.47 -1.43
N ASP A 67 8.73 -0.38 -0.10
CA ASP A 67 9.94 -0.49 0.73
C ASP A 67 10.64 -1.85 0.54
N SER A 68 9.85 -2.90 0.34
CA SER A 68 10.33 -4.24 0.00
C SER A 68 10.51 -4.49 -1.51
N ALA A 69 10.42 -3.48 -2.37
CA ALA A 69 10.56 -3.67 -3.81
C ALA A 69 12.02 -3.78 -4.24
N ILE A 70 12.31 -4.68 -5.17
CA ILE A 70 13.61 -4.69 -5.86
C ILE A 70 13.67 -3.43 -6.73
N ALA A 71 14.64 -2.53 -6.48
CA ALA A 71 14.66 -1.18 -7.07
C ALA A 71 14.55 -1.17 -8.61
N PHE A 72 15.26 -2.07 -9.30
CA PHE A 72 15.22 -2.17 -10.76
C PHE A 72 14.02 -2.94 -11.33
N SER A 73 13.17 -3.53 -10.48
CA SER A 73 11.94 -4.20 -10.92
C SER A 73 10.76 -3.23 -11.14
N VAL A 74 10.87 -2.00 -10.60
CA VAL A 74 9.78 -1.05 -10.64
C VAL A 74 9.67 -0.49 -12.05
N THR A 75 8.53 -0.69 -12.68
CA THR A 75 8.28 -0.24 -14.05
C THR A 75 6.88 0.32 -14.22
N ARG A 76 6.75 1.26 -15.15
CA ARG A 76 5.44 1.74 -15.61
C ARG A 76 5.00 0.86 -16.76
N MET A 77 3.86 0.20 -16.59
CA MET A 77 3.27 -0.60 -17.66
C MET A 77 2.81 0.30 -18.81
N PRO A 78 2.75 -0.22 -20.06
CA PRO A 78 2.23 0.50 -21.20
C PRO A 78 0.86 1.12 -20.86
N THR A 79 0.74 2.43 -21.06
CA THR A 79 -0.47 3.18 -20.71
C THR A 79 -1.60 2.72 -21.62
N ILE A 80 -2.63 2.09 -21.04
CA ILE A 80 -3.93 1.94 -21.69
C ILE A 80 -4.66 3.28 -21.51
N VAL A 81 -5.45 3.72 -22.50
CA VAL A 81 -6.15 5.01 -22.43
C VAL A 81 -6.97 5.10 -21.13
N GLY A 82 -6.69 6.12 -20.30
CA GLY A 82 -7.35 6.32 -19.02
C GLY A 82 -6.89 5.37 -17.89
N GLN A 83 -5.82 4.60 -18.09
CA GLN A 83 -5.27 3.70 -17.08
C GLN A 83 -3.74 3.78 -16.99
N THR A 84 -3.25 4.13 -15.81
CA THR A 84 -1.81 4.17 -15.49
C THR A 84 -1.52 3.11 -14.44
N CYS A 85 -0.62 2.18 -14.75
CA CYS A 85 -0.22 1.13 -13.82
C CYS A 85 1.28 1.15 -13.53
N ILE A 86 1.62 0.93 -12.26
CA ILE A 86 2.98 0.69 -11.79
C ILE A 86 3.05 -0.77 -11.34
N GLN A 87 4.08 -1.47 -11.80
CA GLN A 87 4.39 -2.84 -11.43
C GLN A 87 5.74 -2.86 -10.71
N PHE A 88 5.89 -3.76 -9.73
CA PHE A 88 7.15 -4.02 -9.07
C PHE A 88 7.17 -5.43 -8.48
N VAL A 89 8.36 -5.90 -8.12
CA VAL A 89 8.59 -7.21 -7.53
C VAL A 89 9.07 -7.03 -6.08
N PRO A 90 8.23 -7.35 -5.07
CA PRO A 90 8.67 -7.39 -3.69
C PRO A 90 9.61 -8.59 -3.44
N PHE A 91 10.72 -8.37 -2.73
CA PHE A 91 11.60 -9.45 -2.31
C PHE A 91 11.12 -10.07 -0.98
N SER A 92 11.19 -11.39 -0.88
CA SER A 92 10.95 -12.16 0.34
C SER A 92 12.22 -12.30 1.18
N ALA A 93 13.38 -12.36 0.52
CA ALA A 93 14.69 -12.41 1.15
C ALA A 93 15.71 -11.61 0.34
N ALA A 94 16.70 -11.04 1.02
CA ALA A 94 17.83 -10.37 0.38
C ALA A 94 19.10 -10.64 1.20
N GLY A 95 20.25 -10.60 0.54
CA GLY A 95 21.51 -10.86 1.22
C GLY A 95 22.70 -10.84 0.28
N GLN A 96 23.78 -11.48 0.73
CA GLN A 96 25.01 -11.63 -0.06
C GLN A 96 25.24 -13.08 -0.42
N TYR A 97 25.84 -13.36 -1.57
CA TYR A 97 26.28 -14.70 -1.95
C TYR A 97 27.81 -14.82 -1.85
N LEU A 98 28.30 -16.06 -1.88
CA LEU A 98 29.73 -16.36 -1.80
C LEU A 98 30.29 -16.86 -3.13
N GLY A 99 31.45 -16.31 -3.50
CA GLY A 99 32.18 -16.69 -4.71
C GLY A 99 31.57 -16.10 -5.98
N THR A 100 31.67 -16.85 -7.07
CA THR A 100 31.15 -16.48 -8.40
C THR A 100 29.92 -17.33 -8.69
N VAL A 101 28.84 -16.72 -9.16
CA VAL A 101 27.60 -17.39 -9.60
C VAL A 101 27.50 -17.55 -11.11
N SER A 102 28.25 -16.75 -11.88
CA SER A 102 28.25 -16.86 -13.34
C SER A 102 28.64 -18.29 -13.79
N GLY A 103 27.78 -18.89 -14.62
CA GLY A 103 27.92 -20.24 -15.14
C GLY A 103 27.59 -21.36 -14.15
N LYS A 104 27.03 -21.05 -12.97
CA LYS A 104 26.68 -22.05 -11.94
C LYS A 104 25.18 -22.14 -11.71
N SER A 105 24.72 -23.34 -11.37
CA SER A 105 23.36 -23.64 -10.93
C SER A 105 23.24 -23.93 -9.44
N SER A 106 24.34 -23.90 -8.68
CA SER A 106 24.32 -23.87 -7.21
C SER A 106 24.97 -22.59 -6.71
N VAL A 107 24.31 -21.93 -5.76
CA VAL A 107 24.74 -20.67 -5.17
C VAL A 107 24.73 -20.79 -3.65
N SER A 108 25.84 -20.43 -3.01
CA SER A 108 25.94 -20.30 -1.56
C SER A 108 25.56 -18.89 -1.14
N LEU A 109 24.53 -18.78 -0.29
CA LEU A 109 23.95 -17.54 0.21
C LEU A 109 24.35 -17.31 1.66
N ILE A 110 24.54 -16.05 2.02
CA ILE A 110 24.59 -15.53 3.38
C ILE A 110 23.24 -14.87 3.64
N MET A 111 22.46 -15.45 4.54
CA MET A 111 21.12 -15.01 4.86
C MET A 111 21.05 -14.51 6.31
N ASP A 112 20.14 -13.56 6.56
CA ASP A 112 19.84 -13.20 7.94
C ASP A 112 19.24 -14.40 8.69
N LYS A 113 19.51 -14.47 10.00
CA LYS A 113 19.09 -15.60 10.84
C LYS A 113 17.57 -15.78 10.82
N LYS A 114 16.78 -14.70 10.80
CA LYS A 114 15.33 -14.78 10.94
C LYS A 114 14.72 -15.40 9.68
N THR A 115 15.06 -14.89 8.50
CA THR A 115 14.58 -15.41 7.22
C THR A 115 15.03 -16.85 7.01
N ARG A 116 16.29 -17.15 7.32
CA ARG A 116 16.81 -18.53 7.25
C ARG A 116 16.11 -19.47 8.24
N ASP A 117 15.94 -19.07 9.49
CA ASP A 117 15.38 -19.96 10.52
C ASP A 117 13.87 -20.19 10.32
N LEU A 118 13.15 -19.19 9.77
CA LEU A 118 11.75 -19.30 9.36
C LEU A 118 11.55 -20.21 8.14
N ALA A 119 12.49 -20.19 7.19
CA ALA A 119 12.44 -21.07 6.03
C ALA A 119 12.71 -22.53 6.42
N ASP A 120 11.73 -23.41 6.22
CA ASP A 120 11.87 -24.84 6.48
C ASP A 120 12.52 -25.57 5.28
N PRO A 121 13.72 -26.14 5.42
CA PRO A 121 14.39 -26.92 4.37
C PRO A 121 13.63 -28.19 4.01
N SER A 122 12.85 -28.74 4.96
CA SER A 122 12.05 -29.94 4.70
C SER A 122 10.81 -29.64 3.87
N ASN A 123 10.36 -28.38 3.87
CA ASN A 123 9.24 -27.89 3.08
C ASN A 123 9.68 -27.02 1.89
N ASN A 124 11.00 -26.84 1.72
CA ASN A 124 11.62 -26.11 0.62
C ASN A 124 10.95 -24.74 0.40
N ASP A 125 10.83 -23.90 1.44
CA ASP A 125 9.98 -22.69 1.40
C ASP A 125 10.33 -21.67 0.28
N PHE A 126 11.54 -21.74 -0.29
CA PHE A 126 11.96 -20.93 -1.44
C PHE A 126 11.76 -21.62 -2.80
N GLU A 127 11.31 -22.87 -2.84
CA GLU A 127 11.00 -23.59 -4.08
C GLU A 127 9.97 -22.85 -4.92
N GLY A 128 10.23 -22.74 -6.22
CA GLY A 128 9.37 -22.03 -7.16
C GLY A 128 9.42 -20.50 -7.03
N GLN A 129 10.24 -19.97 -6.11
CA GLN A 129 10.60 -18.55 -6.11
C GLN A 129 11.81 -18.32 -7.01
N TYR A 130 12.02 -17.07 -7.41
CA TYR A 130 13.11 -16.67 -8.28
C TYR A 130 14.19 -15.93 -7.49
N ILE A 131 15.45 -16.27 -7.74
CA ILE A 131 16.60 -15.49 -7.30
C ILE A 131 17.01 -14.52 -8.40
N SER A 132 17.25 -13.26 -8.04
CA SER A 132 17.65 -12.17 -8.92
C SER A 132 19.02 -11.65 -8.52
N ILE A 133 19.99 -11.68 -9.43
CA ILE A 133 21.37 -11.22 -9.24
C ILE A 133 21.73 -10.22 -10.34
N LEU A 134 22.07 -8.99 -9.95
CA LEU A 134 22.44 -7.89 -10.85
C LEU A 134 21.38 -7.62 -11.96
N THR A 135 20.11 -7.74 -11.63
CA THR A 135 19.03 -7.31 -12.54
C THR A 135 18.99 -5.80 -12.61
N THR A 136 19.25 -5.25 -13.80
CA THR A 136 19.24 -3.80 -14.06
C THR A 136 18.10 -3.35 -14.97
N ASP A 137 17.43 -4.29 -15.62
CA ASP A 137 16.26 -4.04 -16.47
C ASP A 137 15.03 -4.70 -15.85
N ALA A 138 13.96 -3.92 -15.70
CA ALA A 138 12.68 -4.41 -15.18
C ALA A 138 12.07 -5.49 -16.09
N ASN A 139 12.34 -5.45 -17.39
CA ASN A 139 11.81 -6.43 -18.35
C ASN A 139 12.30 -7.85 -18.07
N GLU A 140 13.49 -8.01 -17.46
CA GLU A 140 14.03 -9.32 -17.09
C GLU A 140 13.09 -10.06 -16.11
N PHE A 141 12.28 -9.34 -15.31
CA PHE A 141 11.27 -9.93 -14.41
C PHE A 141 10.00 -10.42 -15.11
N ASP A 142 9.76 -10.00 -16.36
CA ASP A 142 8.63 -10.48 -17.17
C ASP A 142 9.07 -11.55 -18.19
N SER A 143 10.37 -11.69 -18.48
CA SER A 143 10.94 -12.72 -19.35
C SER A 143 11.77 -13.73 -18.55
N LEU A 144 11.09 -14.62 -17.81
CA LEU A 144 11.72 -15.62 -16.95
C LEU A 144 11.84 -17.00 -17.63
N PRO A 145 12.92 -17.76 -17.39
CA PRO A 145 14.16 -17.33 -16.72
C PRO A 145 14.99 -16.36 -17.58
N SER A 146 15.96 -15.67 -16.98
CA SER A 146 16.84 -14.70 -17.65
C SER A 146 18.31 -14.88 -17.24
N ASP A 147 19.23 -14.11 -17.84
CA ASP A 147 20.66 -14.13 -17.52
C ASP A 147 20.99 -13.77 -16.05
N THR A 148 20.07 -13.09 -15.37
CA THR A 148 20.19 -12.52 -14.03
C THR A 148 19.18 -13.12 -13.05
N ILE A 149 18.16 -13.83 -13.55
CA ILE A 149 17.07 -14.38 -12.75
C ILE A 149 16.87 -15.85 -13.06
N ALA A 150 16.90 -16.69 -12.03
CA ALA A 150 16.69 -18.14 -12.13
C ALA A 150 15.72 -18.63 -11.06
N GLU A 151 15.01 -19.72 -11.33
CA GLU A 151 14.09 -20.34 -10.38
C GLU A 151 14.84 -21.21 -9.38
N ILE A 152 14.47 -21.12 -8.11
CA ILE A 152 15.01 -21.96 -7.04
C ILE A 152 14.26 -23.29 -7.04
N THR A 153 14.97 -24.37 -7.33
CA THR A 153 14.43 -25.74 -7.28
C THR A 153 14.64 -26.38 -5.91
N LYS A 154 15.69 -25.98 -5.19
CA LYS A 154 16.02 -26.55 -3.89
C LYS A 154 16.70 -25.53 -3.00
N TYR A 155 16.33 -25.54 -1.73
CA TYR A 155 16.89 -24.75 -0.65
C TYR A 155 17.35 -25.66 0.48
N GLU A 156 18.61 -25.52 0.88
CA GLU A 156 19.20 -26.27 1.98
C GLU A 156 19.91 -25.33 2.96
N ARG A 157 19.57 -25.42 4.24
CA ARG A 157 20.31 -24.73 5.30
C ARG A 157 21.62 -25.46 5.56
N VAL A 158 22.74 -24.74 5.55
CA VAL A 158 24.03 -25.32 5.91
C VAL A 158 24.06 -25.46 7.44
N SER A 159 23.99 -26.69 7.92
CA SER A 159 24.11 -27.01 9.34
C SER A 159 25.59 -27.19 9.73
N GLY A 160 26.01 -26.66 10.88
CA GLY A 160 27.37 -26.83 11.40
C GLY A 160 28.19 -25.53 11.49
N ALA A 161 29.41 -25.54 10.93
CA ALA A 161 30.43 -24.51 11.17
C ALA A 161 30.08 -23.10 10.62
N ASN A 162 29.18 -23.01 9.64
CA ASN A 162 28.74 -21.75 9.05
C ASN A 162 27.23 -21.55 9.20
N PRO A 163 26.74 -21.22 10.41
CA PRO A 163 25.31 -21.15 10.69
C PRO A 163 24.61 -20.05 9.89
N ALA A 164 25.33 -19.10 9.29
CA ALA A 164 24.78 -18.01 8.47
C ALA A 164 24.51 -18.38 7.01
N GLN A 165 24.96 -19.55 6.56
CA GLN A 165 24.96 -19.94 5.15
C GLN A 165 23.77 -20.83 4.77
N ALA A 166 23.31 -20.68 3.54
CA ALA A 166 22.37 -21.57 2.88
C ALA A 166 22.88 -21.89 1.46
N GLU A 167 22.45 -23.00 0.90
CA GLU A 167 22.72 -23.38 -0.48
C GLU A 167 21.39 -23.43 -1.23
N VAL A 168 21.37 -22.84 -2.42
CA VAL A 168 20.23 -22.92 -3.34
C VAL A 168 20.66 -23.58 -4.64
N THR A 169 19.84 -24.48 -5.14
CA THR A 169 19.96 -25.07 -6.48
C THR A 169 18.97 -24.40 -7.41
N LEU A 170 19.43 -24.04 -8.61
CA LEU A 170 18.71 -23.27 -9.62
C LEU A 170 18.32 -24.16 -10.80
N ASP A 171 17.21 -23.84 -11.45
CA ASP A 171 16.74 -24.50 -12.69
C ASP A 171 17.64 -24.20 -13.90
N SER A 172 18.30 -23.06 -13.86
CA SER A 172 19.10 -22.47 -14.94
C SER A 172 20.36 -21.81 -14.37
N THR A 173 21.38 -21.66 -15.21
CA THR A 173 22.64 -21.02 -14.80
C THR A 173 22.54 -19.51 -14.96
N LEU A 174 22.89 -18.77 -13.92
CA LEU A 174 23.04 -17.32 -14.00
C LEU A 174 24.28 -16.98 -14.82
N LEU A 175 24.24 -15.91 -15.62
CA LEU A 175 25.37 -15.50 -16.48
C LEU A 175 26.10 -14.27 -15.95
N LYS A 176 25.51 -13.53 -15.00
CA LYS A 176 26.09 -12.30 -14.44
C LYS A 176 26.38 -12.43 -12.95
N ASP A 177 27.51 -11.85 -12.54
CA ASP A 177 27.87 -11.65 -11.13
C ASP A 177 27.60 -10.21 -10.70
N SER A 178 27.11 -10.03 -9.48
CA SER A 178 27.02 -8.74 -8.82
C SER A 178 28.41 -8.29 -8.34
N ALA A 179 28.80 -7.05 -8.64
CA ALA A 179 30.08 -6.47 -8.20
C ALA A 179 30.26 -6.46 -6.67
N VAL A 180 29.16 -6.53 -5.93
CA VAL A 180 29.07 -6.51 -4.47
C VAL A 180 28.46 -7.80 -3.91
N SER A 181 28.37 -8.84 -4.75
CA SER A 181 27.88 -10.17 -4.40
C SER A 181 26.49 -10.19 -3.74
N ARG A 182 25.53 -9.41 -4.26
CA ARG A 182 24.14 -9.36 -3.72
C ARG A 182 23.15 -10.19 -4.51
N TYR A 183 22.13 -10.66 -3.80
CA TYR A 183 20.97 -11.35 -4.37
C TYR A 183 19.67 -10.87 -3.73
N PHE A 184 18.57 -11.04 -4.46
CA PHE A 184 17.20 -10.89 -3.97
C PHE A 184 16.41 -12.14 -4.34
N ILE A 185 15.56 -12.65 -3.44
CA ILE A 185 14.63 -13.74 -3.72
C ILE A 185 13.23 -13.15 -3.76
N ALA A 186 12.43 -13.50 -4.76
CA ALA A 186 11.07 -13.03 -4.91
C ALA A 186 10.18 -14.10 -5.55
N GLY A 187 8.94 -14.22 -5.06
CA GLY A 187 7.96 -15.17 -5.58
C GLY A 187 6.76 -14.53 -6.29
N SER A 188 6.45 -13.27 -6.00
CA SER A 188 5.29 -12.57 -6.57
C SER A 188 5.63 -11.20 -7.13
N LYS A 189 4.79 -10.72 -8.04
CA LYS A 189 4.79 -9.38 -8.59
C LYS A 189 3.49 -8.68 -8.24
N VAL A 190 3.60 -7.39 -7.94
CA VAL A 190 2.48 -6.55 -7.52
C VAL A 190 2.28 -5.45 -8.53
N GLN A 191 1.02 -5.10 -8.77
CA GLN A 191 0.64 -4.02 -9.66
C GLN A 191 -0.41 -3.12 -9.02
N TYR A 192 -0.19 -1.82 -9.08
CA TYR A 192 -1.18 -0.80 -8.77
C TYR A 192 -1.62 -0.11 -10.05
N CYS A 193 -2.92 0.00 -10.26
CA CYS A 193 -3.50 0.66 -11.42
C CYS A 193 -4.47 1.75 -10.99
N LEU A 194 -4.22 2.97 -11.46
CA LEU A 194 -5.21 4.04 -11.51
C LEU A 194 -6.00 3.89 -12.81
N ALA A 195 -7.30 3.74 -12.72
CA ALA A 195 -8.20 3.66 -13.87
C ALA A 195 -9.32 4.70 -13.75
N GLN A 196 -9.54 5.48 -14.81
CA GLN A 196 -10.62 6.45 -14.88
C GLN A 196 -11.89 5.78 -15.42
N ILE A 197 -12.93 5.72 -14.59
CA ILE A 197 -14.21 5.05 -14.93
C ILE A 197 -15.35 5.99 -14.53
N GLY A 198 -16.10 6.48 -15.53
CA GLY A 198 -17.30 7.29 -15.26
C GLY A 198 -17.02 8.66 -14.63
N GLY A 199 -15.91 9.31 -15.00
CA GLY A 199 -15.54 10.65 -14.51
C GLY A 199 -14.83 10.67 -13.15
N VAL A 200 -14.65 9.51 -12.52
CA VAL A 200 -13.87 9.34 -11.29
C VAL A 200 -12.70 8.39 -11.52
N THR A 201 -11.63 8.56 -10.76
CA THR A 201 -10.49 7.65 -10.77
C THR A 201 -10.65 6.62 -9.65
N ARG A 202 -10.24 5.38 -9.93
CA ARG A 202 -10.17 4.30 -8.94
C ARG A 202 -8.77 3.73 -8.90
N LEU A 203 -8.29 3.45 -7.70
CA LEU A 203 -7.04 2.74 -7.48
C LEU A 203 -7.34 1.28 -7.20
N SER A 204 -6.69 0.38 -7.94
CA SER A 204 -6.79 -1.06 -7.72
C SER A 204 -5.42 -1.70 -7.59
N ARG A 205 -5.35 -2.79 -6.82
CA ARG A 205 -4.16 -3.61 -6.62
C ARG A 205 -4.38 -5.00 -7.23
N ARG A 206 -3.36 -5.54 -7.88
CA ARG A 206 -3.29 -6.93 -8.34
C ARG A 206 -1.99 -7.56 -7.86
N GLU A 207 -2.01 -8.86 -7.72
CA GLU A 207 -0.84 -9.67 -7.39
C GLU A 207 -0.89 -10.97 -8.19
N ALA A 208 0.28 -11.45 -8.58
CA ALA A 208 0.46 -12.74 -9.23
C ALA A 208 1.84 -13.28 -8.89
N LEU A 209 2.02 -14.60 -9.05
CA LEU A 209 3.35 -15.19 -9.02
C LEU A 209 4.22 -14.64 -10.16
N LEU A 210 5.54 -14.63 -9.98
CA LEU A 210 6.47 -14.32 -11.06
C LEU A 210 6.24 -15.29 -12.24
N GLY A 211 6.36 -14.78 -13.48
CA GLY A 211 6.06 -15.54 -14.70
C GLY A 211 4.57 -15.70 -15.03
N ASN A 212 3.67 -15.44 -14.07
CA ASN A 212 2.23 -15.59 -14.27
C ASN A 212 1.54 -14.26 -14.66
N SER A 213 0.39 -14.38 -15.31
CA SER A 213 -0.49 -13.25 -15.59
C SER A 213 -1.20 -12.76 -14.33
N PHE A 214 -1.47 -11.45 -14.24
CA PHE A 214 -2.23 -10.88 -13.13
C PHE A 214 -3.65 -11.46 -13.08
N GLY A 215 -4.05 -11.86 -11.88
CA GLY A 215 -5.41 -12.30 -11.59
C GLY A 215 -6.38 -11.15 -11.37
N THR A 216 -7.36 -11.38 -10.50
CA THR A 216 -8.41 -10.41 -10.16
C THR A 216 -7.86 -9.19 -9.42
N SER A 217 -8.34 -8.00 -9.79
CA SER A 217 -8.04 -6.76 -9.05
C SER A 217 -8.87 -6.59 -7.80
N VAL A 218 -8.24 -6.08 -6.76
CA VAL A 218 -8.87 -5.61 -5.52
C VAL A 218 -8.94 -4.08 -5.56
N LEU A 219 -10.11 -3.52 -5.25
CA LEU A 219 -10.29 -2.08 -5.13
C LEU A 219 -9.61 -1.57 -3.86
N MET A 220 -8.75 -0.57 -3.99
CA MET A 220 -7.99 0.02 -2.88
C MET A 220 -8.55 1.38 -2.49
N ALA A 221 -8.90 2.20 -3.48
CA ALA A 221 -9.55 3.49 -3.29
C ALA A 221 -10.54 3.73 -4.42
N ASP A 222 -11.65 4.35 -4.07
CA ASP A 222 -12.63 4.87 -5.02
C ASP A 222 -12.75 6.39 -4.92
N ASN A 223 -13.52 6.95 -5.85
CA ASN A 223 -13.86 8.37 -5.88
C ASN A 223 -12.62 9.29 -5.79
N LEU A 224 -11.56 8.92 -6.50
CA LEU A 224 -10.40 9.78 -6.65
C LEU A 224 -10.65 10.81 -7.76
N THR A 225 -10.01 11.96 -7.65
CA THR A 225 -10.01 13.01 -8.66
C THR A 225 -9.33 12.54 -9.95
N THR A 226 -9.68 13.16 -11.08
CA THR A 226 -9.13 12.80 -12.40
C THR A 226 -7.67 13.20 -12.60
N ASP A 227 -7.16 14.12 -11.79
CA ASP A 227 -5.75 14.54 -11.76
C ASP A 227 -4.88 13.66 -10.85
N SER A 228 -5.47 12.65 -10.19
CA SER A 228 -4.72 11.64 -9.43
C SER A 228 -3.75 10.90 -10.35
N SER A 229 -2.48 10.81 -9.95
CA SER A 229 -1.40 10.31 -10.79
C SER A 229 -0.35 9.55 -10.00
N MET A 230 0.36 8.67 -10.72
CA MET A 230 1.53 7.93 -10.25
C MET A 230 2.64 8.16 -11.27
N SER A 231 3.73 8.79 -10.84
CA SER A 231 4.87 9.12 -11.70
C SER A 231 6.13 8.43 -11.20
N LEU A 232 6.74 7.63 -12.07
CA LEU A 232 7.98 6.91 -11.77
C LEU A 232 9.16 7.64 -12.40
N THR A 233 10.12 8.00 -11.56
CA THR A 233 11.48 8.31 -11.98
C THR A 233 12.31 7.04 -11.89
N GLY A 234 12.78 6.54 -13.04
CA GLY A 234 13.47 5.25 -13.13
C GLY A 234 14.75 5.20 -12.30
N ALA A 235 15.07 4.01 -11.76
CA ALA A 235 16.35 3.76 -11.12
C ALA A 235 17.47 3.74 -12.15
N THR A 236 18.65 4.24 -11.76
CA THR A 236 19.90 3.98 -12.48
C THR A 236 20.87 3.29 -11.54
N GLN A 237 22.02 2.84 -12.04
CA GLN A 237 23.08 2.28 -11.19
C GLN A 237 23.55 3.27 -10.10
N PHE A 238 23.35 4.57 -10.32
CA PHE A 238 23.84 5.65 -9.44
C PHE A 238 22.72 6.50 -8.80
N SER A 239 21.46 6.21 -9.10
CA SER A 239 20.30 6.94 -8.56
C SER A 239 19.18 5.99 -8.16
N ASN A 240 18.58 6.26 -7.01
CA ASN A 240 17.41 5.56 -6.54
C ASN A 240 16.21 5.79 -7.48
N ALA A 241 15.33 4.81 -7.60
CA ALA A 241 14.01 5.06 -8.19
C ALA A 241 13.18 5.87 -7.19
N ILE A 242 12.39 6.81 -7.73
CA ILE A 242 11.45 7.60 -6.94
C ILE A 242 10.08 7.44 -7.57
N LEU A 243 9.12 6.99 -6.77
CA LEU A 243 7.72 6.96 -7.15
C LEU A 243 6.99 8.08 -6.43
N GLU A 244 6.47 9.02 -7.22
CA GLU A 244 5.62 10.09 -6.74
C GLU A 244 4.14 9.66 -6.87
N LEU A 245 3.45 9.69 -5.73
CA LEU A 245 2.04 9.37 -5.60
C LEU A 245 1.29 10.67 -5.29
N SER A 246 0.41 11.09 -6.18
CA SER A 246 -0.46 12.26 -6.00
C SER A 246 -1.91 11.81 -6.12
N PHE A 247 -2.63 11.74 -4.99
CA PHE A 247 -4.03 11.29 -4.96
C PHE A 247 -4.94 12.37 -4.38
N GLY A 248 -5.98 12.75 -5.12
CA GLY A 248 -7.06 13.61 -4.62
C GLY A 248 -8.27 12.76 -4.25
N PHE A 249 -8.69 12.79 -2.98
CA PHE A 249 -9.88 12.06 -2.51
C PHE A 249 -11.08 13.00 -2.54
N LEU A 250 -12.12 12.66 -3.31
CA LEU A 250 -13.35 13.45 -3.39
C LEU A 250 -14.26 13.20 -2.18
N LEU A 251 -14.73 14.28 -1.57
CA LEU A 251 -15.72 14.30 -0.51
C LEU A 251 -17.15 14.31 -1.09
N HIS A 252 -18.13 14.03 -0.24
CA HIS A 252 -19.55 14.07 -0.60
C HIS A 252 -20.05 15.45 -1.07
N ASP A 253 -19.38 16.52 -0.68
CA ASP A 253 -19.73 17.90 -1.04
C ASP A 253 -18.99 18.39 -2.32
N GLY A 254 -18.24 17.50 -2.98
CA GLY A 254 -17.49 17.82 -4.20
C GLY A 254 -16.14 18.50 -3.96
N ARG A 255 -15.77 18.78 -2.71
CA ARG A 255 -14.39 19.18 -2.36
C ARG A 255 -13.47 17.97 -2.43
N ASP A 256 -12.18 18.22 -2.51
CA ASP A 256 -11.15 17.18 -2.48
C ASP A 256 -10.13 17.44 -1.38
N ILE A 257 -9.48 16.36 -0.95
CA ILE A 257 -8.27 16.42 -0.12
C ILE A 257 -7.15 15.76 -0.92
N LYS A 258 -6.13 16.54 -1.25
CA LYS A 258 -4.96 16.08 -1.98
C LYS A 258 -3.88 15.55 -1.04
N PHE A 259 -3.32 14.40 -1.39
CA PHE A 259 -2.16 13.82 -0.74
C PHE A 259 -1.04 13.61 -1.74
N GLU A 260 0.14 14.05 -1.35
CA GLU A 260 1.37 13.84 -2.10
C GLU A 260 2.33 13.03 -1.23
N HIS A 261 2.85 11.94 -1.78
CA HIS A 261 3.80 11.07 -1.11
C HIS A 261 4.86 10.61 -2.08
N GLN A 262 6.12 10.71 -1.68
CA GLN A 262 7.25 10.23 -2.45
C GLN A 262 7.83 9.01 -1.75
N VAL A 263 7.94 7.91 -2.50
CA VAL A 263 8.59 6.69 -2.05
C VAL A 263 9.91 6.55 -2.80
N VAL A 264 11.00 6.46 -2.05
CA VAL A 264 12.34 6.27 -2.60
C VAL A 264 12.68 4.79 -2.49
N MET A 265 12.82 4.10 -3.62
CA MET A 265 13.34 2.73 -3.63
C MET A 265 14.86 2.80 -3.66
N THR A 266 15.47 2.46 -2.54
CA THR A 266 16.92 2.45 -2.43
C THR A 266 17.47 1.17 -3.05
N ASN A 267 18.46 1.32 -3.93
CA ASN A 267 19.31 0.19 -4.28
C ASN A 267 20.29 -0.03 -3.13
N VAL A 268 19.83 -0.67 -2.05
CA VAL A 268 20.57 -0.75 -0.78
C VAL A 268 21.91 -1.49 -0.97
N PRO A 269 23.01 -0.94 -0.40
CA PRO A 269 24.31 -1.57 -0.40
C PRO A 269 24.47 -2.83 0.50
#